data_AF-A0A1F2X3T3-F1
#
_entry.id   AF-A0A1F2X3T3-F1
#
_cell.length_a   1.000
_cell.length_b   1.000
_cell.length_c   1.000
_cell.angle_alpha   90.00
_cell.angle_beta   90.00
_cell.angle_gamma   90.00
#
_symmetry.space_group_name_H-M   'P 1'
#
loop_
_entity.id
_entity.type
_entity.pdbx_description
1 polymer ?
#
loop_
_entity_poly.entity_id
_entity_poly.type
_entity_poly.pdbx_seq_one_letter_code
_entity_poly.pdbx_strand_id
1 'polypeptide(L)'
;MPVQVSQTPNPNALKFTVDTLFAAPSSFAAGVETDDPVAGPLLAIPGVTSVFMTADFVTLSKTPDGFWEDIVPTATEILESRFG
;
A
#
# COMPACT_ATOMS: atom_id res chain seq x y z
N MET A 1 -8.26 -13.89 1.53
CA MET A 1 -7.46 -14.18 2.76
C MET A 1 -7.14 -12.88 3.48
N PRO A 2 -6.91 -12.84 4.81
CA PRO A 2 -6.58 -11.58 5.47
C PRO A 2 -5.22 -11.06 5.00
N VAL A 3 -5.13 -9.76 4.74
CA VAL A 3 -3.88 -9.13 4.31
C VAL A 3 -2.89 -9.16 5.47
N GLN A 4 -1.65 -9.63 5.21
CA GLN A 4 -0.63 -9.71 6.26
C GLN A 4 0.26 -8.47 6.26
N VAL A 5 0.33 -7.82 7.41
CA VAL A 5 1.14 -6.62 7.59
C VAL A 5 2.49 -6.99 8.19
N SER A 6 3.58 -6.56 7.57
CA SER A 6 4.96 -6.80 8.00
C SER A 6 5.76 -5.50 7.99
N GLN A 7 6.55 -5.29 9.04
CA GLN A 7 7.46 -4.16 9.10
C GLN A 7 8.64 -4.37 8.14
N THR A 8 9.14 -3.28 7.57
CA THR A 8 10.39 -3.27 6.81
C THR A 8 11.49 -2.64 7.65
N PRO A 9 12.78 -2.78 7.28
CA PRO A 9 13.87 -2.06 7.93
C PRO A 9 13.72 -0.52 7.85
N ASN A 10 12.89 -0.03 6.93
CA ASN A 10 12.55 1.38 6.81
C ASN A 10 11.31 1.66 7.68
N PRO A 11 11.40 2.47 8.75
CA PRO A 11 10.25 2.79 9.61
C PRO A 11 9.13 3.56 8.89
N ASN A 12 9.48 4.20 7.77
CA ASN A 12 8.53 4.90 6.92
C ASN A 12 7.92 4.00 5.84
N ALA A 13 8.23 2.69 5.82
CA ALA A 13 7.65 1.76 4.87
C ALA A 13 7.12 0.48 5.54
N LEU A 14 5.95 0.05 5.10
CA LEU A 14 5.23 -1.09 5.64
C LEU A 14 4.81 -2.00 4.49
N LYS A 15 5.00 -3.31 4.66
CA LYS A 15 4.69 -4.33 3.65
C LYS A 15 3.35 -4.98 3.95
N PHE A 16 2.49 -5.09 2.95
CA PHE A 16 1.19 -5.73 2.99
C PHE A 16 1.19 -6.90 2.01
N THR A 17 1.23 -8.12 2.50
CA THR A 17 1.12 -9.33 1.66
C THR A 17 -0.35 -9.57 1.33
N VAL A 18 -0.64 -9.72 0.04
CA VAL A 18 -1.99 -9.94 -0.51
C VAL A 18 -2.06 -11.31 -1.17
N ASP A 19 -3.26 -11.85 -1.35
CA ASP A 19 -3.45 -13.15 -2.02
C ASP A 19 -3.55 -13.00 -3.54
N THR A 20 -2.63 -12.23 -4.13
CA THR A 20 -2.62 -11.94 -5.56
C THR A 20 -1.20 -11.82 -6.05
N LEU A 21 -0.93 -12.42 -7.21
CA LEU A 21 0.36 -12.31 -7.88
C LEU A 21 0.32 -11.20 -8.92
N PHE A 22 1.03 -10.10 -8.66
CA PHE A 22 1.32 -9.04 -9.61
C PHE A 22 2.30 -9.55 -10.68
N ALA A 23 1.94 -9.37 -11.96
CA ALA A 23 2.76 -9.79 -13.08
C ALA A 23 4.06 -8.99 -13.24
N ALA A 24 4.06 -7.72 -12.80
CA ALA A 24 5.20 -6.82 -12.89
C ALA A 24 5.28 -5.89 -11.67
N PRO A 25 6.50 -5.51 -11.24
CA PRO A 25 6.66 -4.50 -10.21
C PRO A 25 6.16 -3.14 -10.71
N SER A 26 5.31 -2.49 -9.93
CA SER A 26 4.71 -1.20 -10.24
C SER A 26 4.89 -0.26 -9.04
N SER A 27 5.30 0.97 -9.30
CA SER A 27 5.49 2.00 -8.28
C SER A 27 4.66 3.23 -8.60
N PHE A 28 3.92 3.73 -7.62
CA PHE A 28 3.08 4.90 -7.74
C PHE A 28 3.45 5.90 -6.65
N ALA A 29 3.44 7.19 -6.98
CA ALA A 29 3.77 8.26 -6.05
C ALA A 29 2.57 9.18 -5.85
N ALA A 30 2.43 9.75 -4.65
CA ALA A 30 1.36 10.69 -4.35
C ALA A 30 1.47 11.92 -5.27
N GLY A 31 0.33 12.35 -5.82
CA GLY A 31 0.25 13.46 -6.77
C GLY A 31 0.52 13.09 -8.24
N VAL A 32 0.81 11.82 -8.55
CA VAL A 32 0.85 11.31 -9.93
C VAL A 32 -0.48 10.64 -10.24
N GLU A 33 -1.12 11.03 -11.35
CA GLU A 33 -2.32 10.34 -11.83
C GLU A 33 -2.00 8.88 -12.13
N THR A 34 -2.84 7.98 -11.61
CA THR A 34 -2.74 6.55 -11.83
C THR A 34 -4.12 5.99 -12.14
N ASP A 35 -4.22 5.20 -13.20
CA ASP A 35 -5.41 4.41 -13.55
C ASP A 35 -5.52 3.12 -12.71
N ASP A 36 -4.56 2.86 -11.82
CA ASP A 36 -4.59 1.67 -10.99
C ASP A 36 -5.68 1.81 -9.89
N PRO A 37 -6.68 0.90 -9.86
CA PRO A 37 -7.82 0.99 -8.96
C PRO A 37 -7.47 0.75 -7.49
N VAL A 38 -6.25 0.32 -7.19
CA VAL A 38 -5.73 0.09 -5.83
C VAL A 38 -4.77 1.20 -5.44
N ALA A 39 -3.83 1.55 -6.31
CA ALA A 39 -2.85 2.58 -6.02
C ALA A 39 -3.51 3.94 -5.80
N GLY A 40 -4.53 4.30 -6.59
CA GLY A 40 -5.24 5.58 -6.45
C GLY A 40 -5.83 5.77 -5.05
N PRO A 41 -6.69 4.86 -4.57
CA PRO A 41 -7.23 4.92 -3.21
C PRO A 41 -6.17 4.88 -2.11
N LEU A 42 -5.11 4.07 -2.26
CA LEU A 42 -4.02 4.00 -1.27
C LEU A 42 -3.22 5.30 -1.19
N LEU A 43 -2.96 5.95 -2.33
CA LEU A 43 -2.30 7.25 -2.40
C LEU A 43 -3.18 8.40 -1.91
N ALA A 44 -4.51 8.23 -1.93
CA ALA A 44 -5.44 9.19 -1.36
C ALA A 44 -5.45 9.17 0.18
N ILE A 45 -4.85 8.16 0.81
CA ILE A 45 -4.74 8.09 2.27
C ILE A 45 -3.81 9.21 2.77
N PRO A 46 -4.25 10.03 3.73
CA PRO A 46 -3.43 11.09 4.30
C PRO A 46 -2.11 10.54 4.86
N GLY A 47 -1.01 11.11 4.41
CA GLY A 47 0.33 10.71 4.86
C GLY A 47 0.96 9.57 4.07
N VAL A 48 0.28 8.95 3.08
CA VAL A 48 0.93 8.03 2.14
C VAL A 48 1.66 8.82 1.05
N THR A 49 2.91 8.46 0.78
CA THR A 49 3.77 9.13 -0.21
C THR A 49 4.01 8.29 -1.45
N SER A 50 4.06 6.97 -1.30
CA SER A 50 4.26 6.07 -2.43
C SER A 50 3.68 4.68 -2.15
N VAL A 51 3.23 4.01 -3.21
CA VAL A 51 2.76 2.63 -3.21
C VAL A 51 3.67 1.83 -4.15
N PHE A 52 4.18 0.70 -3.69
CA PHE A 52 4.99 -0.20 -4.49
C PHE A 52 4.37 -1.59 -4.48
N MET A 53 4.00 -2.12 -5.64
CA MET A 53 3.33 -3.41 -5.78
C MET A 53 4.24 -4.35 -6.56
N THR A 54 4.52 -5.53 -6.03
CA THR A 54 5.34 -6.54 -6.71
C THR A 54 5.05 -7.94 -6.17
N ALA A 55 5.22 -8.96 -7.01
CA ALA A 55 5.01 -10.35 -6.65
C ALA A 55 3.67 -10.54 -5.90
N ASP A 56 3.69 -10.84 -4.61
CA ASP A 56 2.53 -11.08 -3.75
C ASP A 56 2.29 -9.97 -2.70
N PHE A 57 2.95 -8.82 -2.81
CA PHE A 57 2.87 -7.79 -1.76
C PHE A 57 2.86 -6.36 -2.28
N VAL A 58 2.29 -5.50 -1.44
CA VAL A 58 2.20 -4.06 -1.61
C VAL A 58 2.96 -3.38 -0.47
N THR A 59 3.97 -2.59 -0.77
CA THR A 59 4.67 -1.76 0.19
C THR A 59 4.13 -0.34 0.12
N LEU A 60 3.66 0.19 1.25
CA LEU A 60 3.30 1.59 1.39
C LEU A 60 4.47 2.34 2.01
N SER A 61 4.76 3.53 1.51
CA SER A 61 5.60 4.50 2.19
C SER A 61 4.75 5.63 2.70
N LYS A 62 5.07 6.11 3.91
CA LYS A 62 4.40 7.25 4.52
C LYS A 62 5.34 8.44 4.70
N THR A 63 4.77 9.60 4.99
CA THR A 63 5.51 10.77 5.48
C THR A 63 6.06 10.50 6.88
N PRO A 64 7.15 11.21 7.29
CA PRO A 64 7.66 11.13 8.65
C PRO A 64 6.59 11.45 9.70
N ASP A 65 5.73 12.43 9.40
CA ASP A 65 4.65 12.91 10.27
C ASP A 65 3.38 12.05 10.22
N GLY A 66 3.28 11.07 9.30
CA GLY A 66 2.12 10.20 9.16
C GLY A 66 2.08 9.10 10.23
N PHE A 67 0.87 8.67 10.60
CA PHE A 67 0.65 7.61 11.59
C PHE A 67 0.17 6.33 10.91
N TRP A 68 0.89 5.22 11.14
CA TRP A 68 0.47 3.91 10.62
C TRP A 68 -0.88 3.46 11.18
N GLU A 69 -1.25 3.94 12.37
CA GLU A 69 -2.51 3.65 13.05
C GLU A 69 -3.73 4.10 12.23
N ASP A 70 -3.60 5.18 11.46
CA ASP A 70 -4.65 5.69 10.57
C ASP A 70 -4.56 5.08 9.16
N ILE A 71 -3.34 4.80 8.70
CA ILE A 71 -3.07 4.29 7.34
C ILE A 71 -3.41 2.81 7.21
N VAL A 72 -2.96 1.98 8.16
CA VAL A 72 -3.09 0.52 8.13
C VAL A 72 -4.56 0.06 8.02
N PRO A 73 -5.52 0.53 8.82
CA PRO A 73 -6.90 0.05 8.71
C PRO A 73 -7.50 0.36 7.33
N THR A 74 -7.32 1.59 6.84
CA THR A 74 -7.82 2.02 5.52
C THR A 74 -7.14 1.24 4.39
N ALA A 75 -5.82 1.08 4.44
CA ALA A 75 -5.06 0.34 3.45
C ALA A 75 -5.46 -1.15 3.42
N THR A 76 -5.64 -1.76 4.59
CA THR A 76 -6.06 -3.16 4.72
C THR A 76 -7.44 -3.36 4.11
N GLU A 77 -8.40 -2.48 4.40
CA GLU A 77 -9.75 -2.55 3.82
C GLU A 77 -9.73 -2.46 2.29
N ILE A 78 -8.96 -1.54 1.72
CA ILE A 78 -8.81 -1.39 0.25
C ILE A 78 -8.20 -2.65 -0.36
N LEU A 79 -7.13 -3.17 0.23
CA LEU A 79 -6.42 -4.35 -0.26
C LEU A 79 -7.29 -5.61 -0.14
N GLU A 80 -8.01 -5.79 0.96
CA GLU A 80 -8.95 -6.90 1.16
C GLU A 80 -10.16 -6.78 0.22
N SER A 81 -10.69 -5.58 0.01
CA SER A 81 -11.80 -5.41 -0.94
C SER A 81 -11.40 -5.73 -2.37
N ARG A 82 -10.12 -5.59 -2.74
CA ARG A 82 -9.65 -5.85 -4.11
C ARG A 82 -9.11 -7.27 -4.31
N PHE A 83 -8.37 -7.78 -3.32
CA PHE A 83 -7.59 -9.02 -3.41
C PHE A 83 -8.04 -10.09 -2.41
N GLY A 84 -9.07 -9.83 -1.60
CA GLY A 84 -9.60 -10.72 -0.58
C GLY A 84 -10.38 -11.90 -1.12
#